data_AF-A0A6N9IVJ0-F1
#
_entry.id   AF-A0A6N9IVJ0-F1
#
_cell.length_a   1.000
_cell.length_b   1.000
_cell.length_c   1.000
_cell.angle_alpha   90.00
_cell.angle_beta   90.00
_cell.angle_gamma   90.00
#
_symmetry.space_group_name_H-M   'P 1'
#
loop_
_entity.id
_entity.type
_entity.pdbx_description
1 polymer ?
#
loop_
_entity_poly.entity_id
_entity_poly.type
_entity_poly.pdbx_seq_one_letter_code
_entity_poly.pdbx_strand_id
1 'polypeptide(L)'
;IGMVVFGEHAYTQCPLTLDQGILQSFLSKLEIGMAGDSTAIGSAIGIAVKRLKDLESTSKVIILLTDGRNNAGSLPPIQAAQTAKTFGIKIYTIGVGTRGKAPFLVNSIFGQRYVYQQVDIDENTLKEISEITGGQYFRATDLESLKNIYKRIDEMEKSEVKVIDHSEYKELFHYFLIAGLISLLMEIGLSNTILRRIP
;
A
#
# COMPACT_ATOMS: atom_id res chain seq x y z
N ILE A 1 -1.46 3.90 -0.30
CA ILE A 1 -1.11 2.46 -0.39
C ILE A 1 0.23 2.35 -1.12
N GLY A 2 1.10 1.44 -0.70
CA GLY A 2 2.35 1.11 -1.39
C GLY A 2 2.52 -0.40 -1.50
N MET A 3 3.48 -0.85 -2.30
CA MET A 3 3.70 -2.28 -2.56
C MET A 3 5.18 -2.64 -2.46
N VAL A 4 5.48 -3.65 -1.65
CA VAL A 4 6.80 -4.28 -1.52
C VAL A 4 6.67 -5.69 -2.07
N VAL A 5 7.58 -6.06 -2.97
CA VAL A 5 7.67 -7.42 -3.52
C VAL A 5 8.89 -8.08 -2.90
N PHE A 6 8.77 -9.37 -2.58
CA PHE A 6 9.85 -10.11 -1.95
C PHE A 6 9.91 -11.55 -2.46
N GLY A 7 11.14 -12.07 -2.44
CA GLY A 7 11.50 -13.44 -2.73
C GLY A 7 12.81 -13.73 -1.99
N GLU A 8 13.89 -14.07 -2.69
CA GLU A 8 15.26 -14.05 -2.14
C GLU A 8 15.68 -12.64 -1.67
N HIS A 9 15.26 -11.62 -2.41
CA HIS A 9 15.45 -10.22 -2.06
C HIS A 9 14.11 -9.52 -1.91
N ALA A 10 14.08 -8.44 -1.14
CA ALA A 10 12.89 -7.60 -1.00
C ALA A 10 13.18 -6.22 -1.55
N TYR A 11 12.22 -5.62 -2.25
CA TYR A 11 12.33 -4.26 -2.77
C TYR A 11 10.95 -3.58 -2.89
N THR A 12 10.97 -2.24 -2.85
CA THR A 12 9.76 -1.44 -3.04
C THR A 12 9.40 -1.39 -4.51
N GLN A 13 8.30 -2.04 -4.91
CA GLN A 13 7.80 -2.00 -6.29
C GLN A 13 6.98 -0.75 -6.56
N CYS A 14 6.15 -0.33 -5.60
CA CYS A 14 5.37 0.89 -5.69
C CYS A 14 5.57 1.68 -4.38
N PRO A 15 6.05 2.94 -4.44
CA PRO A 15 6.09 3.81 -3.27
C PRO A 15 4.66 4.09 -2.76
N LEU A 16 4.54 4.64 -1.56
CA LEU A 16 3.22 5.02 -1.05
C LEU A 16 2.60 6.11 -1.94
N THR A 17 1.41 5.83 -2.45
CA THR A 17 0.62 6.75 -3.27
C THR A 17 -0.86 6.67 -2.92
N LEU A 18 -1.60 7.73 -3.23
CA LEU A 18 -3.08 7.74 -3.23
C LEU A 18 -3.65 7.36 -4.60
N ASP A 19 -2.82 7.36 -5.64
CA ASP A 19 -3.21 7.02 -7.00
C ASP A 19 -3.34 5.50 -7.19
N GLN A 20 -4.59 5.04 -7.29
CA GLN A 20 -4.90 3.63 -7.52
C GLN A 20 -4.53 3.16 -8.94
N GLY A 21 -4.54 4.04 -9.94
CA GLY A 21 -4.20 3.71 -11.32
C GLY A 21 -2.72 3.39 -11.49
N ILE A 22 -1.86 4.14 -10.80
CA ILE A 22 -0.42 3.84 -10.73
C ILE A 22 -0.18 2.49 -10.05
N LEU A 23 -0.87 2.21 -8.94
CA LEU A 23 -0.74 0.93 -8.24
C LEU A 23 -1.14 -0.26 -9.13
N GLN A 24 -2.26 -0.15 -9.86
CA GLN A 24 -2.70 -1.17 -10.82
C GLN A 24 -1.66 -1.39 -11.92
N SER A 25 -1.03 -0.32 -12.41
CA SER A 25 0.01 -0.40 -13.44
C SER A 25 1.29 -1.08 -12.95
N PHE A 26 1.62 -0.97 -11.67
CA PHE A 26 2.73 -1.73 -11.06
C PHE A 26 2.35 -3.19 -10.82
N LEU A 27 1.10 -3.45 -10.42
CA LEU A 27 0.59 -4.80 -10.19
C LEU A 27 0.55 -5.62 -11.48
N SER A 28 0.13 -5.04 -12.60
CA SER A 28 0.07 -5.72 -13.89
C SER A 28 1.44 -6.10 -14.46
N LYS A 29 2.52 -5.53 -13.92
CA LYS A 29 3.91 -5.81 -14.30
C LYS A 29 4.57 -6.83 -13.38
N LEU A 30 3.85 -7.39 -12.41
CA LEU A 30 4.39 -8.41 -11.54
C LEU A 30 4.45 -9.76 -12.25
N GLU A 31 5.64 -10.34 -12.31
CA GLU A 31 5.86 -11.72 -12.75
C GLU A 31 6.30 -12.60 -11.56
N ILE A 32 5.98 -13.89 -11.64
CA ILE A 32 6.40 -14.87 -10.63
C ILE A 32 7.92 -15.04 -10.73
N GLY A 33 8.61 -15.06 -9.59
CA GLY A 33 10.07 -15.23 -9.53
C GLY A 33 10.89 -13.96 -9.75
N MET A 34 10.28 -12.79 -9.98
CA MET A 34 11.02 -11.52 -10.14
C MET A 34 11.90 -11.15 -8.95
N ALA A 35 11.55 -11.63 -7.75
CA ALA A 35 12.30 -11.38 -6.53
C ALA A 35 13.14 -12.59 -6.08
N GLY A 36 13.31 -13.59 -6.94
CA GLY A 36 13.99 -14.86 -6.65
C GLY A 36 13.05 -15.95 -6.14
N ASP A 37 13.56 -17.19 -6.09
CA ASP A 37 12.77 -18.40 -5.75
C ASP A 37 12.72 -18.72 -4.24
N SER A 38 13.32 -17.85 -3.42
CA SER A 38 13.30 -17.97 -1.96
C SER A 38 12.31 -16.98 -1.34
N THR A 39 12.26 -16.87 -0.02
CA THR A 39 11.29 -16.04 0.71
C THR A 39 11.96 -15.36 1.90
N ALA A 40 12.15 -14.05 1.81
CA ALA A 40 12.78 -13.18 2.81
C ALA A 40 11.73 -12.27 3.48
N ILE A 41 10.91 -12.87 4.35
CA ILE A 41 9.81 -12.20 5.06
C ILE A 41 10.35 -11.06 5.94
N GLY A 42 11.42 -11.31 6.71
CA GLY A 42 11.97 -10.29 7.60
C GLY A 42 12.49 -9.07 6.84
N SER A 43 13.19 -9.28 5.72
CA SER A 43 13.63 -8.20 4.83
C SER A 43 12.45 -7.39 4.28
N ALA A 44 11.38 -8.05 3.85
CA ALA A 44 10.17 -7.40 3.35
C ALA A 44 9.52 -6.50 4.41
N ILE A 45 9.37 -7.00 5.64
CA ILE A 45 8.88 -6.22 6.78
C ILE A 45 9.81 -5.05 7.05
N GLY A 46 11.14 -5.26 7.08
CA GLY A 46 12.11 -4.20 7.33
C GLY A 46 12.03 -3.06 6.31
N ILE A 47 11.85 -3.39 5.02
CA ILE A 47 11.65 -2.38 3.97
C ILE A 47 10.32 -1.65 4.16
N ALA A 48 9.24 -2.37 4.43
CA ALA A 48 7.94 -1.75 4.69
C ALA A 48 7.99 -0.81 5.90
N VAL A 49 8.61 -1.22 7.00
CA VAL A 49 8.86 -0.39 8.18
C VAL A 49 9.67 0.85 7.81
N LYS A 50 10.75 0.71 7.02
CA LYS A 50 11.54 1.85 6.55
C LYS A 50 10.72 2.86 5.74
N ARG A 51 9.70 2.40 5.00
CA ARG A 51 8.78 3.28 4.25
C ARG A 51 7.72 3.95 5.11
N LEU A 52 7.34 3.33 6.22
CA LEU A 52 6.26 3.83 7.09
C LEU A 52 6.76 4.62 8.32
N LYS A 53 7.99 4.39 8.77
CA LYS A 53 8.50 4.96 10.03
C LYS A 53 8.45 6.48 10.05
N ASP A 54 8.77 7.14 8.94
CA ASP A 54 8.90 8.61 8.85
C ASP A 54 7.59 9.31 8.48
N LEU A 55 6.48 8.57 8.30
CA LEU A 55 5.18 9.15 7.97
C LEU A 55 4.46 9.66 9.22
N GLU A 56 3.89 10.85 9.14
CA GLU A 56 2.98 11.38 10.17
C GLU A 56 1.55 10.90 9.87
N SER A 57 1.18 9.73 10.40
CA SER A 57 -0.16 9.15 10.26
C SER A 57 -0.63 8.56 11.58
N THR A 58 -1.93 8.72 11.87
CA THR A 58 -2.59 8.18 13.07
C THR A 58 -2.65 6.65 13.04
N SER A 59 -2.69 6.03 11.86
CA SER A 59 -2.62 4.57 11.70
C SER A 59 -1.61 4.17 10.62
N LYS A 60 -0.79 3.17 10.93
CA LYS A 60 0.21 2.58 10.03
C LYS A 60 0.06 1.07 10.04
N VAL A 61 -0.22 0.52 8.86
CA VAL A 61 -0.58 -0.90 8.71
C VAL A 61 0.25 -1.51 7.60
N ILE A 62 0.77 -2.72 7.84
CA ILE A 62 1.39 -3.59 6.84
C ILE A 62 0.49 -4.82 6.68
N ILE A 63 0.21 -5.19 5.44
CA ILE A 63 -0.46 -6.45 5.10
C ILE A 63 0.57 -7.34 4.42
N LEU A 64 1.01 -8.39 5.10
CA LEU A 64 1.95 -9.38 4.62
C LEU A 64 1.18 -10.55 4.00
N LEU A 65 1.33 -10.75 2.69
CA LEU A 65 0.76 -11.88 1.96
C LEU A 65 1.88 -12.86 1.58
N THR A 66 1.79 -14.13 1.98
CA THR A 66 2.79 -15.15 1.62
C THR A 66 2.20 -16.55 1.57
N ASP A 67 2.75 -17.40 0.72
CA ASP A 67 2.44 -18.82 0.53
C ASP A 67 3.58 -19.75 0.97
N GLY A 68 4.65 -19.20 1.55
CA GLY A 68 5.87 -19.95 1.90
C GLY A 68 6.42 -19.66 3.30
N ARG A 69 7.59 -20.23 3.59
CA ARG A 69 8.33 -20.05 4.85
C ARG A 69 9.49 -19.12 4.63
N ASN A 70 9.87 -18.37 5.66
CA ASN A 70 11.08 -17.58 5.62
C ASN A 70 12.31 -18.50 5.53
N ASN A 71 12.93 -18.56 4.35
CA ASN A 71 14.12 -19.39 4.08
C ASN A 71 15.30 -18.57 3.52
N ALA A 72 15.12 -17.26 3.33
CA ALA A 72 16.15 -16.33 2.88
C ALA A 72 16.13 -15.02 3.69
N GLY A 73 17.13 -14.18 3.43
CA GLY A 73 17.32 -12.90 4.11
C GLY A 73 18.09 -13.03 5.43
N SER A 74 18.85 -11.99 5.75
CA SER A 74 19.65 -11.91 6.98
C SER A 74 18.88 -11.43 8.20
N LEU A 75 17.70 -10.83 8.00
CA LEU A 75 16.87 -10.29 9.07
C LEU A 75 15.78 -11.31 9.47
N PRO A 76 15.77 -11.80 10.73
CA PRO A 76 14.73 -12.70 11.19
C PRO A 76 13.34 -12.03 11.21
N PRO A 77 12.25 -12.73 10.82
CA PRO A 77 10.90 -12.15 10.76
C PRO A 77 10.41 -11.60 12.11
N ILE A 78 10.70 -12.30 13.20
CA ILE A 78 10.30 -11.90 14.56
C ILE A 78 10.98 -10.59 14.98
N GLN A 79 12.27 -10.43 14.68
CA GLN A 79 12.98 -9.17 14.95
C GLN A 79 12.45 -8.01 14.11
N ALA A 80 12.10 -8.27 12.84
CA ALA A 80 11.47 -7.27 11.99
C ALA A 80 10.09 -6.84 12.54
N ALA A 81 9.29 -7.79 13.05
CA ALA A 81 8.00 -7.52 13.69
C ALA A 81 8.15 -6.70 14.97
N GLN A 82 9.14 -7.02 15.82
CA GLN A 82 9.45 -6.22 17.00
C GLN A 82 9.82 -4.78 16.63
N THR A 83 10.60 -4.60 15.56
CA THR A 83 10.96 -3.28 15.05
C THR A 83 9.71 -2.52 14.59
N ALA A 84 8.81 -3.18 13.86
CA ALA A 84 7.54 -2.59 13.44
C ALA A 84 6.69 -2.12 14.63
N LYS A 85 6.62 -2.93 15.69
CA LYS A 85 5.91 -2.59 16.94
C LYS A 85 6.45 -1.30 17.57
N THR A 86 7.78 -1.13 17.62
CA THR A 86 8.42 0.08 18.17
C THR A 86 7.98 1.36 17.45
N PHE A 87 7.67 1.27 16.16
CA PHE A 87 7.17 2.40 15.35
C PHE A 87 5.63 2.50 15.31
N GLY A 88 4.92 1.72 16.14
CA GLY A 88 3.46 1.70 16.17
C GLY A 88 2.82 1.15 14.89
N ILE A 89 3.53 0.30 14.15
CA ILE A 89 3.05 -0.29 12.90
C ILE A 89 2.44 -1.66 13.19
N LYS A 90 1.16 -1.83 12.85
CA LYS A 90 0.46 -3.13 12.96
C LYS A 90 0.74 -3.98 11.72
N ILE A 91 0.96 -5.28 11.89
CA ILE A 91 1.16 -6.22 10.78
C ILE A 91 0.02 -7.23 10.77
N TYR A 92 -0.76 -7.25 9.69
CA TYR A 92 -1.69 -8.32 9.36
C TYR A 92 -0.99 -9.33 8.46
N THR A 93 -1.09 -10.61 8.79
CA THR A 93 -0.44 -11.68 8.04
C THR A 93 -1.49 -12.55 7.37
N ILE A 94 -1.31 -12.84 6.08
CA ILE A 94 -2.24 -13.63 5.28
C ILE A 94 -1.45 -14.77 4.64
N GLY A 95 -1.70 -15.99 5.11
CA GLY A 95 -1.17 -17.22 4.50
C GLY A 95 -2.04 -17.64 3.32
N VAL A 96 -1.46 -17.70 2.11
CA VAL A 96 -2.18 -18.13 0.89
C VAL A 96 -1.85 -19.58 0.59
N GLY A 97 -2.87 -20.41 0.44
CA GLY A 97 -2.69 -21.77 -0.03
C GLY A 97 -3.72 -22.72 0.54
N THR A 98 -4.03 -23.77 -0.23
CA THR A 98 -4.92 -24.84 0.22
C THR A 98 -4.26 -25.66 1.33
N ARG A 99 -5.08 -26.27 2.19
CA ARG A 99 -4.57 -27.22 3.19
C ARG A 99 -4.27 -28.55 2.50
N GLY A 100 -3.10 -29.13 2.80
CA GLY A 100 -2.72 -30.46 2.31
C GLY A 100 -1.60 -30.41 1.27
N LYS A 101 -1.72 -31.24 0.23
CA LYS A 101 -0.68 -31.40 -0.80
C LYS A 101 -1.06 -30.66 -2.08
N ALA A 102 -0.16 -29.84 -2.59
CA ALA A 102 -0.30 -29.21 -3.91
C ALA A 102 0.58 -29.93 -4.94
N PRO A 103 0.15 -30.03 -6.21
CA PRO A 103 0.96 -30.62 -7.27
C PRO A 103 2.06 -29.62 -7.70
N PHE A 104 3.32 -30.00 -7.53
CA PHE A 104 4.48 -29.27 -8.03
C PHE A 104 5.07 -30.00 -9.24
N LEU A 105 5.48 -29.25 -10.28
CA LEU A 105 6.28 -29.79 -11.36
C LEU A 105 7.72 -29.96 -10.89
N VAL A 106 8.24 -31.17 -10.97
CA VAL A 106 9.66 -31.45 -10.72
C VAL A 106 10.28 -32.01 -11.99
N ASN A 107 11.42 -31.44 -12.37
CA ASN A 107 12.23 -31.96 -13.46
C ASN A 107 12.96 -33.22 -12.97
N SER A 108 12.67 -34.37 -13.59
CA SER A 108 13.38 -35.63 -13.37
C SER A 108 14.18 -36.00 -14.62
N ILE A 109 15.12 -36.95 -14.46
CA ILE A 109 15.92 -37.52 -15.55
C ILE A 109 15.02 -38.14 -16.64
N PHE A 110 13.79 -38.50 -16.29
CA PHE A 110 12.76 -39.08 -17.19
C PHE A 110 11.69 -38.08 -17.65
N GLY A 111 11.89 -36.76 -17.45
CA GLY A 111 10.94 -35.71 -17.84
C GLY A 111 10.24 -35.03 -16.65
N GLN A 112 9.29 -34.15 -16.97
CA GLN A 112 8.51 -33.40 -15.97
C GLN A 112 7.45 -34.30 -15.33
N ARG A 113 7.44 -34.40 -14.00
CA ARG A 113 6.42 -35.14 -13.25
C ARG A 113 5.79 -34.25 -12.19
N TYR A 114 4.49 -34.40 -12.00
CA TYR A 114 3.78 -33.82 -10.86
C TYR A 114 4.06 -34.62 -9.58
N VAL A 115 4.60 -33.96 -8.57
CA VAL A 115 4.76 -34.51 -7.21
C VAL A 115 3.92 -33.69 -6.25
N TYR A 116 3.13 -34.39 -5.43
CA TYR A 116 2.29 -33.77 -4.42
C TYR A 116 3.10 -33.49 -3.16
N GLN A 117 3.58 -32.25 -3.01
CA GLN A 117 4.32 -31.79 -1.84
C GLN A 117 3.36 -31.11 -0.86
N GLN A 118 3.60 -31.28 0.43
CA GLN A 118 2.82 -30.55 1.44
C GLN A 118 3.08 -29.05 1.27
N VAL A 119 2.02 -28.27 1.26
CA VAL A 119 2.11 -26.80 1.27
C VAL A 119 2.66 -26.40 2.64
N ASP A 120 3.95 -26.10 2.68
CA ASP A 120 4.67 -25.80 3.92
C ASP A 120 4.60 -24.29 4.19
N ILE A 121 3.53 -23.85 4.84
CA ILE A 121 3.37 -22.46 5.30
C ILE A 121 3.65 -22.40 6.79
N ASP A 122 4.55 -21.50 7.18
CA ASP A 122 4.94 -21.31 8.58
C ASP A 122 3.88 -20.48 9.33
N GLU A 123 2.71 -21.07 9.58
CA GLU A 123 1.60 -20.38 10.24
C GLU A 123 1.97 -19.87 11.64
N ASN A 124 2.85 -20.59 12.35
CA ASN A 124 3.27 -20.21 13.69
C ASN A 124 4.04 -18.88 13.64
N THR A 125 5.01 -18.76 12.74
CA THR A 125 5.75 -17.51 12.55
C THR A 125 4.83 -16.36 12.12
N LEU A 126 3.87 -16.62 11.22
CA LEU A 126 2.92 -15.59 10.76
C LEU A 126 1.98 -15.11 11.88
N LYS A 127 1.51 -16.02 12.74
CA LYS A 127 0.72 -15.69 13.93
C LYS A 127 1.53 -14.84 14.90
N GLU A 128 2.74 -15.27 15.22
CA GLU A 128 3.62 -14.56 16.14
C GLU A 128 3.92 -13.13 15.67
N ILE A 129 4.20 -12.92 14.38
CA ILE A 129 4.39 -11.58 13.79
C ILE A 129 3.17 -10.70 14.02
N SER A 130 1.97 -11.22 13.75
CA SER A 130 0.73 -10.47 13.91
C SER A 130 0.42 -10.16 15.38
N GLU A 131 0.66 -11.11 16.29
CA GLU A 131 0.44 -10.96 17.73
C GLU A 131 1.39 -9.92 18.34
N ILE A 132 2.67 -9.95 17.98
CA ILE A 132 3.67 -8.98 18.48
C ILE A 132 3.25 -7.55 18.16
N THR A 133 2.72 -7.33 16.95
CA THR A 133 2.39 -6.01 16.40
C THR A 133 0.94 -5.59 16.65
N GLY A 134 0.11 -6.45 17.23
CA GLY A 134 -1.30 -6.17 17.50
C GLY A 134 -2.21 -6.25 16.26
N GLY A 135 -1.78 -6.95 15.21
CA GLY A 135 -2.60 -7.31 14.06
C GLY A 135 -3.26 -8.68 14.23
N GLN A 136 -3.68 -9.27 13.12
CA GLN A 136 -4.30 -10.60 13.08
C GLN A 136 -3.75 -11.46 11.93
N TYR A 137 -3.67 -12.76 12.17
CA TYR A 137 -3.36 -13.77 11.17
C TYR A 137 -4.64 -14.26 10.49
N PHE A 138 -4.58 -14.39 9.17
CA PHE A 138 -5.62 -14.95 8.34
C PHE A 138 -5.07 -16.03 7.40
N ARG A 139 -5.94 -16.97 7.03
CA ARG A 139 -5.66 -17.99 6.02
C ARG A 139 -6.60 -17.79 4.84
N ALA A 140 -6.05 -17.59 3.66
CA ALA A 140 -6.81 -17.48 2.41
C ALA A 140 -6.65 -18.78 1.60
N THR A 141 -7.75 -19.49 1.40
CA THR A 141 -7.82 -20.72 0.59
C THR A 141 -8.21 -20.45 -0.86
N ASP A 142 -8.88 -19.33 -1.09
CA ASP A 142 -9.47 -18.94 -2.37
C ASP A 142 -9.63 -17.41 -2.44
N LEU A 143 -10.00 -16.91 -3.61
CA LEU A 143 -10.12 -15.48 -3.88
C LEU A 143 -11.26 -14.81 -3.09
N GLU A 144 -12.33 -15.54 -2.77
CA GLU A 144 -13.45 -15.01 -1.99
C GLU A 144 -13.05 -14.82 -0.53
N SER A 145 -12.37 -15.81 0.05
CA SER A 145 -11.79 -15.74 1.39
C SER A 145 -10.81 -14.57 1.51
N LEU A 146 -9.97 -14.35 0.50
CA LEU A 146 -9.03 -13.23 0.46
C LEU A 146 -9.76 -11.88 0.46
N LYS A 147 -10.81 -11.72 -0.37
CA LYS A 147 -11.65 -10.51 -0.38
C LYS A 147 -12.31 -10.24 0.97
N ASN A 148 -12.83 -11.28 1.62
CA ASN A 148 -13.46 -11.16 2.93
C ASN A 148 -12.45 -10.76 4.01
N ILE A 149 -11.22 -11.26 3.95
CA ILE A 149 -10.12 -10.87 4.85
C ILE A 149 -9.80 -9.38 4.69
N TYR A 150 -9.62 -8.89 3.45
CA TYR A 150 -9.37 -7.46 3.22
C TYR A 150 -10.50 -6.58 3.72
N LYS A 151 -11.76 -7.00 3.54
CA LYS A 151 -12.92 -6.29 4.08
C LYS A 151 -12.89 -6.23 5.61
N ARG A 152 -12.51 -7.32 6.27
CA ARG A 152 -12.38 -7.37 7.73
C ARG A 152 -11.28 -6.44 8.24
N ILE A 153 -10.15 -6.39 7.55
CA ILE A 153 -9.04 -5.48 7.88
C ILE A 153 -9.50 -4.02 7.72
N ASP A 154 -10.22 -3.69 6.65
CA ASP A 154 -10.80 -2.36 6.44
C ASP A 154 -11.74 -1.95 7.59
N GLU A 155 -12.63 -2.86 8.04
CA GLU A 155 -13.51 -2.62 9.18
C GLU A 155 -12.76 -2.34 10.49
N MET A 156 -11.62 -3.02 10.72
CA MET A 156 -10.81 -2.85 11.93
C MET A 156 -9.91 -1.61 11.89
N GLU A 157 -9.44 -1.20 10.71
CA GLU A 157 -8.51 -0.09 10.52
C GLU A 157 -9.18 1.18 9.98
N LYS A 158 -10.52 1.22 9.96
CA LYS A 158 -11.30 2.45 9.74
C LYS A 158 -10.97 3.48 10.82
N SER A 159 -9.89 4.21 10.59
CA SER A 159 -9.66 5.52 11.18
C SER A 159 -10.51 6.53 10.41
N GLU A 160 -11.11 7.48 11.12
CA GLU A 160 -11.69 8.69 10.53
C GLU A 160 -10.57 9.42 9.78
N VAL A 161 -10.46 9.19 8.47
CA VAL A 161 -9.51 9.92 7.64
C VAL A 161 -10.01 11.37 7.60
N LYS A 162 -9.44 12.23 8.46
CA LYS A 162 -9.41 13.67 8.19
C LYS A 162 -8.52 13.85 6.97
N VAL A 163 -9.10 13.69 5.77
CA VAL A 163 -8.43 14.05 4.54
C VAL A 163 -8.17 15.54 4.66
N ILE A 164 -6.93 15.92 4.97
CA ILE A 164 -6.48 17.29 4.78
C ILE A 164 -6.33 17.41 3.27
N ASP A 165 -7.45 17.72 2.62
CA ASP A 165 -7.49 17.97 1.18
C ASP A 165 -6.64 19.22 0.94
N HIS A 166 -5.44 19.02 0.40
CA HIS A 166 -4.63 20.10 -0.13
C HIS A 166 -5.24 20.49 -1.48
N SER A 167 -6.45 21.05 -1.45
CA SER A 167 -7.02 21.69 -2.62
C SER A 167 -6.23 22.98 -2.88
N GLU A 168 -5.43 23.00 -3.95
CA GLU A 168 -4.87 24.26 -4.46
C GLU A 168 -6.03 25.11 -5.01
N TYR A 169 -6.56 26.01 -4.18
CA TYR A 169 -7.51 27.02 -4.62
C TYR A 169 -6.78 28.02 -5.53
N LYS A 170 -7.11 28.01 -6.82
CA LYS A 170 -6.74 29.11 -7.72
C LYS A 170 -7.76 30.23 -7.59
N GLU A 171 -7.31 31.35 -7.03
CA GLU A 171 -8.12 32.55 -6.85
C GLU A 171 -8.36 33.28 -8.17
N LEU A 172 -9.43 32.90 -8.89
CA LEU A 172 -9.86 33.52 -10.15
C LEU A 172 -10.51 34.91 -9.97
N PHE A 173 -10.71 35.40 -8.73
CA PHE A 173 -11.40 36.67 -8.47
C PHE A 173 -10.68 37.89 -9.06
N HIS A 174 -9.35 37.80 -9.24
CA HIS A 174 -8.53 38.88 -9.79
C HIS A 174 -8.99 39.30 -11.19
N TYR A 175 -9.45 38.36 -12.02
CA TYR A 175 -9.98 38.68 -13.35
C TYR A 175 -11.24 39.54 -13.28
N PHE A 176 -12.15 39.24 -12.35
CA PHE A 176 -13.37 40.03 -12.13
C PHE A 176 -13.06 41.37 -11.48
N LEU A 177 -12.10 41.42 -10.57
CA LEU A 177 -11.68 42.66 -9.90
C LEU A 177 -11.09 43.66 -10.89
N ILE A 178 -10.18 43.22 -11.78
CA ILE A 178 -9.58 44.07 -12.81
C ILE A 178 -10.66 44.58 -13.78
N ALA A 179 -11.58 43.70 -14.22
CA ALA A 179 -12.68 44.11 -15.09
C ALA A 179 -13.57 45.18 -14.44
N GLY A 180 -13.90 45.02 -13.15
CA GLY A 180 -14.68 46.00 -12.40
C GLY A 180 -13.95 47.35 -12.23
N LEU A 181 -12.66 47.31 -11.91
CA LEU A 181 -11.82 48.51 -11.76
C LEU A 181 -11.72 49.32 -13.07
N ILE A 182 -11.57 48.63 -14.20
CA ILE A 182 -11.56 49.26 -15.53
C ILE A 182 -12.92 49.90 -15.82
N SER A 183 -14.02 49.21 -15.53
CA SER A 183 -15.37 49.74 -15.74
C SER A 183 -15.64 51.00 -14.91
N LEU A 184 -15.16 51.02 -13.65
CA LEU A 184 -15.27 52.18 -12.76
C LEU A 184 -14.42 53.36 -13.24
N LEU A 185 -13.18 53.10 -13.66
CA LEU A 185 -12.31 54.14 -14.23
C LEU A 185 -12.88 54.71 -15.53
N MET A 186 -13.48 53.87 -16.37
CA MET A 186 -14.22 54.33 -17.55
C MET A 186 -15.40 55.21 -17.15
N GLU A 187 -16.21 54.80 -16.18
CA GLU A 187 -17.35 55.61 -15.70
C GLU A 187 -16.89 57.01 -15.27
N ILE A 188 -15.87 57.08 -14.41
CA ILE A 188 -15.31 58.36 -13.91
C ILE A 188 -14.74 59.22 -15.05
N GLY A 189 -14.05 58.58 -16.01
CA GLY A 189 -13.49 59.27 -17.17
C GLY A 189 -14.57 59.82 -18.10
N LEU A 190 -15.60 59.01 -18.41
CA LEU A 190 -16.71 59.42 -19.25
C LEU A 190 -17.59 60.47 -18.56
N SER A 191 -17.87 60.34 -17.25
CA SER A 191 -18.70 61.30 -16.50
C SER A 191 -18.05 62.67 -16.38
N ASN A 192 -16.72 62.75 -16.36
CA ASN A 192 -15.99 64.02 -16.28
C ASN A 192 -15.72 64.66 -17.64
N THR A 193 -15.76 63.90 -18.74
CA THR A 193 -15.31 64.39 -20.05
C THR A 193 -16.43 64.52 -21.08
N ILE A 194 -17.20 63.46 -21.32
CA ILE A 194 -18.14 63.36 -22.47
C ILE A 194 -19.60 63.38 -22.02
N LEU A 195 -19.92 62.77 -20.87
CA LEU A 195 -21.25 62.66 -20.26
C LEU A 195 -21.32 63.50 -18.98
N ARG A 196 -20.92 64.77 -19.08
CA ARG A 196 -20.91 65.70 -17.94
C ARG A 196 -22.33 65.85 -17.40
N ARG A 197 -22.61 65.21 -16.25
CA ARG A 197 -23.85 65.42 -15.50
C ARG A 197 -23.77 66.81 -14.84
N ILE A 198 -24.34 67.79 -15.52
CA ILE A 198 -24.65 69.09 -14.92
C ILE A 198 -25.92 68.86 -14.06
N PRO A 199 -25.98 69.36 -12.80
CA PRO A 199 -27.19 69.30 -11.98
C PRO A 199 -28.36 70.03 -12.64
#